data_AF-A0A643CMW8-F1
#
_entry.id   AF-A0A643CMW8-F1
#
_cell.length_a   1.000
_cell.length_b   1.000
_cell.length_c   1.000
_cell.angle_alpha   90.00
_cell.angle_beta   90.00
_cell.angle_gamma   90.00
#
_symmetry.space_group_name_H-M   'P 1'
#
loop_
_entity.id
_entity.type
_entity.pdbx_description
1 polymer ?
#
loop_
_entity_poly.entity_id
_entity_poly.type
_entity_poly.pdbx_seq_one_letter_code
_entity_poly.pdbx_strand_id
1 'polypeptide(L)'
;MSGIKKFIIPCEFGGRIAPFAIYIGEPRPDAHPVQHQNTWLSKERGGSVPEKVRNSLEKLHELAKKNGICFADLCVYALNVASRNKPNSDSGAA
;
A
#
# COMPACT_ATOMS: atom_id res chain seq x y z
N MET A 1 -19.15 4.76 5.69
CA MET A 1 -18.54 3.47 6.08
C MET A 1 -17.48 3.12 5.05
N SER A 2 -16.22 3.36 5.38
CA SER A 2 -15.11 3.13 4.46
C SER A 2 -14.58 1.73 4.72
N GLY A 3 -14.97 0.78 3.87
CA GLY A 3 -14.62 -0.63 4.00
C GLY A 3 -13.17 -0.95 3.61
N ILE A 4 -12.80 -2.22 3.77
CA ILE A 4 -11.49 -2.75 3.39
C ILE A 4 -11.26 -2.54 1.88
N LYS A 5 -10.08 -2.01 1.52
CA LYS A 5 -9.66 -1.76 0.14
C LYS A 5 -8.54 -2.75 -0.25
N LYS A 6 -8.65 -3.36 -1.42
CA LYS A 6 -7.63 -4.26 -1.97
C LYS A 6 -6.66 -3.48 -2.85
N PHE A 7 -5.36 -3.63 -2.61
CA PHE A 7 -4.29 -3.06 -3.43
C PHE A 7 -3.39 -4.18 -3.95
N ILE A 8 -2.98 -4.10 -5.21
CA ILE A 8 -1.97 -5.00 -5.78
C ILE A 8 -0.67 -4.21 -5.84
N ILE A 9 0.35 -4.68 -5.11
CA ILE A 9 1.66 -4.04 -5.04
C ILE A 9 2.76 -5.03 -5.43
N PRO A 10 3.88 -4.55 -5.99
CA PRO A 10 5.07 -5.38 -6.16
C PRO A 10 5.66 -5.71 -4.78
N CYS A 11 5.65 -6.98 -4.40
CA CYS A 11 6.33 -7.47 -3.19
C CYS A 11 7.58 -8.25 -3.55
N GLU A 12 8.53 -8.29 -2.62
CA GLU A 12 9.76 -9.08 -2.77
C GLU A 12 9.51 -10.51 -2.27
N PHE A 13 10.06 -11.50 -2.96
CA PHE A 13 10.01 -12.92 -2.63
C PHE A 13 11.37 -13.54 -2.95
N GLY A 14 12.22 -13.69 -1.92
CA GLY A 14 13.56 -14.28 -2.08
C GLY A 14 14.39 -13.64 -3.22
N GLY A 15 14.38 -12.31 -3.33
CA GLY A 15 15.10 -11.56 -4.38
C GLY A 15 14.36 -11.40 -5.71
N ARG A 16 13.13 -11.92 -5.86
CA ARG A 16 12.27 -11.67 -7.03
C ARG A 16 11.11 -10.75 -6.66
N ILE A 17 10.68 -9.91 -7.60
CA ILE A 17 9.51 -9.05 -7.40
C ILE A 17 8.30 -9.69 -8.08
N ALA A 18 7.20 -9.85 -7.33
CA ALA A 18 5.94 -10.35 -7.85
C ALA A 18 4.74 -9.58 -7.27
N PRO A 19 3.63 -9.46 -8.03
CA PRO A 19 2.44 -8.78 -7.55
C PRO A 19 1.79 -9.55 -6.40
N PHE A 20 1.47 -8.85 -5.32
CA PHE A 20 0.76 -9.40 -4.17
C PHE A 20 -0.39 -8.49 -3.76
N ALA A 21 -1.52 -9.11 -3.38
CA ALA A 21 -2.68 -8.38 -2.92
C ALA A 21 -2.59 -8.11 -1.41
N ILE A 22 -2.53 -6.84 -1.03
CA ILE A 22 -2.70 -6.40 0.34
C ILE A 22 -4.09 -5.79 0.54
N TYR A 23 -4.60 -5.90 1.75
CA TYR A 23 -5.93 -5.41 2.15
C TYR A 23 -5.78 -4.32 3.20
N ILE A 24 -6.18 -3.10 2.88
CA ILE A 24 -6.08 -1.95 3.76
C ILE A 24 -7.47 -1.67 4.33
N GLY A 25 -7.64 -1.92 5.62
CA GLY A 25 -8.80 -1.47 6.40
C GLY A 25 -8.42 -0.28 7.29
N GLU A 26 -9.14 -0.13 8.40
CA GLU A 26 -8.77 0.83 9.44
C GLU A 26 -7.83 0.13 10.44
N PRO A 27 -6.54 0.50 10.49
CA PRO A 27 -5.62 -0.06 11.45
C PRO A 27 -5.90 0.45 12.86
N ARG A 28 -5.44 -0.28 13.88
CA ARG A 28 -5.45 0.26 15.24
C ARG A 28 -4.50 1.47 15.32
N PRO A 29 -4.79 2.48 16.16
CA PRO A 29 -3.96 3.69 16.25
C PRO A 29 -2.50 3.44 16.64
N ASP A 30 -2.24 2.31 17.32
CA ASP A 30 -0.97 1.84 17.87
C ASP A 30 -0.23 0.84 16.97
N ALA A 31 -0.81 0.46 15.83
CA ALA A 31 -0.27 -0.59 14.97
C ALA A 31 0.11 -0.08 13.59
N HIS A 32 1.18 -0.64 13.02
CA HIS A 32 1.54 -0.32 11.63
C HIS A 32 0.52 -0.96 10.66
N PRO A 33 0.02 -0.23 9.65
CA PRO A 33 -1.19 -0.64 8.91
C PRO A 33 -1.12 -1.98 8.17
N VAL A 34 0.08 -2.42 7.80
CA VAL A 34 0.33 -3.67 7.08
C VAL A 34 1.18 -4.67 7.86
N GLN A 35 1.43 -4.46 9.16
CA GLN A 35 2.33 -5.31 9.94
C GLN A 35 1.94 -6.78 9.90
N HIS A 36 0.67 -7.09 10.21
CA HIS A 36 0.19 -8.47 10.23
C HIS A 36 0.29 -9.16 8.87
N GLN A 37 -0.06 -8.45 7.78
CA GLN A 37 0.03 -8.99 6.42
C GLN A 37 1.48 -9.20 6.01
N ASN A 38 2.39 -8.28 6.36
CA ASN A 38 3.82 -8.44 6.09
C ASN A 38 4.41 -9.63 6.88
N THR A 39 4.04 -9.79 8.15
CA THR A 39 4.47 -10.95 8.96
C THR A 39 3.95 -12.26 8.37
N TRP A 40 2.69 -12.31 7.94
CA TRP A 40 2.12 -13.49 7.29
C TRP A 40 2.82 -13.79 5.97
N LEU A 41 3.04 -12.76 5.12
CA LEU A 41 3.72 -12.90 3.84
C LEU A 41 5.14 -13.47 4.00
N SER A 42 5.84 -13.01 5.03
CA SER A 42 7.19 -13.48 5.36
C SER A 42 7.19 -14.92 5.84
N LYS A 43 6.27 -15.28 6.75
CA LYS A 43 6.21 -16.63 7.32
C LYS A 43 5.72 -17.69 6.33
N GLU A 44 4.64 -17.41 5.61
CA GLU A 44 3.95 -18.40 4.79
C GLU A 44 4.44 -18.46 3.34
N ARG A 45 4.99 -17.35 2.83
CA ARG A 45 5.34 -17.23 1.40
C ARG A 45 6.78 -16.79 1.16
N GLY A 46 7.57 -16.58 2.22
CA GLY A 46 8.96 -16.09 2.10
C GLY A 46 9.06 -14.71 1.44
N GLY A 47 7.99 -13.91 1.52
CA GLY A 47 7.93 -12.59 0.89
C GLY A 47 7.89 -11.43 1.87
N SER A 48 8.12 -10.22 1.38
CA SER A 48 8.06 -9.01 2.18
C SER A 48 7.43 -7.86 1.39
N VAL A 49 6.71 -7.00 2.12
CA VAL A 49 6.25 -5.71 1.59
C VAL A 49 7.46 -4.79 1.52
N PRO A 50 7.77 -4.16 0.37
CA PRO A 50 8.94 -3.30 0.24
C PRO A 50 8.91 -2.15 1.24
N GLU A 51 10.08 -1.79 1.76
CA GLU A 51 10.21 -0.74 2.78
C GLU A 51 9.62 0.59 2.32
N LYS A 52 9.83 0.96 1.04
CA LYS A 52 9.24 2.16 0.45
C LYS A 52 7.72 2.18 0.58
N VAL A 53 7.06 1.05 0.35
CA VAL A 53 5.59 0.95 0.46
C VAL A 53 5.16 1.05 1.92
N ARG A 54 5.86 0.39 2.84
CA ARG A 54 5.60 0.49 4.28
C ARG A 54 5.70 1.93 4.77
N ASN A 55 6.79 2.62 4.44
CA ASN A 55 7.04 4.00 4.86
C ASN A 55 6.00 4.97 4.28
N SER A 56 5.55 4.74 3.03
CA SER A 56 4.44 5.52 2.45
C SER A 56 3.12 5.29 3.19
N LEU A 57 2.79 4.04 3.55
CA LEU A 57 1.56 3.73 4.29
C LEU A 57 1.59 4.30 5.71
N GLU A 58 2.74 4.28 6.39
CA GLU A 58 2.92 4.90 7.70
C GLU A 58 2.65 6.41 7.66
N LYS A 59 3.24 7.12 6.69
CA LYS A 59 3.00 8.55 6.50
C LYS A 59 1.52 8.88 6.24
N LEU A 60 0.86 8.06 5.41
CA LEU A 60 -0.56 8.21 5.15
C LEU A 60 -1.40 7.92 6.40
N HIS A 61 -1.02 6.95 7.23
CA HIS A 61 -1.73 6.64 8.48
C HIS A 61 -1.64 7.79 9.48
N GLU A 62 -0.45 8.37 9.66
CA GLU A 62 -0.27 9.54 10.51
C GLU A 62 -1.03 10.76 9.98
N LEU A 63 -1.05 10.96 8.65
CA LEU A 63 -1.86 12.02 8.03
C LEU A 63 -3.36 11.78 8.24
N ALA A 64 -3.82 10.53 8.14
CA ALA A 64 -5.20 10.16 8.38
C ALA A 64 -5.63 10.46 9.83
N LYS A 65 -4.81 10.03 10.79
CA LYS A 65 -4.99 10.30 12.23
C LYS A 65 -5.02 11.80 12.52
N LYS A 66 -4.06 12.56 12.00
CA LYS A 66 -3.95 14.01 12.24
C LYS A 66 -5.18 14.79 11.75
N ASN A 67 -5.79 14.36 10.65
CA ASN A 67 -6.92 15.07 10.03
C ASN A 67 -8.30 14.43 10.34
N GLY A 68 -8.33 13.33 11.10
CA GLY A 68 -9.58 12.62 11.40
C GLY A 68 -10.27 12.05 10.15
N ILE A 69 -9.50 11.65 9.13
CA ILE A 69 -10.00 11.09 7.88
C ILE A 69 -9.78 9.58 7.84
N CYS A 70 -10.61 8.85 7.09
CA CYS A 70 -10.41 7.41 6.95
C CYS A 70 -9.11 7.10 6.19
N PHE A 71 -8.27 6.26 6.80
CA PHE A 71 -6.99 5.85 6.21
C PHE A 71 -7.17 5.14 4.87
N ALA A 72 -8.14 4.22 4.78
CA ALA A 72 -8.37 3.44 3.57
C ALA A 72 -8.77 4.31 2.37
N ASP A 73 -9.61 5.33 2.59
CA ASP A 73 -10.00 6.27 1.53
C ASP A 73 -8.87 7.23 1.15
N LEU A 74 -8.06 7.66 2.12
CA LEU A 74 -6.86 8.45 1.86
C LEU A 74 -5.86 7.67 0.98
N CYS A 75 -5.67 6.37 1.22
CA CYS A 75 -4.83 5.53 0.36
C CYS A 75 -5.36 5.45 -1.08
N VAL A 76 -6.68 5.31 -1.27
CA VAL A 76 -7.30 5.32 -2.60
C VAL A 76 -7.11 6.67 -3.29
N TYR A 77 -7.31 7.77 -2.55
CA TYR A 77 -7.08 9.11 -3.06
C TYR A 77 -5.62 9.31 -3.49
N ALA A 78 -4.67 8.95 -2.64
CA ALA A 78 -3.24 9.08 -2.93
C ALA A 78 -2.84 8.28 -4.19
N LEU A 79 -3.39 7.07 -4.36
CA LEU A 79 -3.16 6.26 -5.55
C LEU A 79 -3.73 6.91 -6.82
N ASN A 80 -4.94 7.47 -6.74
CA ASN A 80 -5.56 8.17 -7.85
C ASN A 80 -4.76 9.41 -8.27
N VAL A 81 -4.27 10.19 -7.30
CA VAL A 81 -3.40 11.35 -7.55
C VAL A 81 -2.09 10.90 -8.20
N ALA A 82 -1.44 9.87 -7.67
CA ALA A 82 -0.19 9.34 -8.23
C ALA A 82 -0.37 8.81 -9.66
N SER A 83 -1.53 8.22 -9.97
CA SER A 83 -1.85 7.70 -11.30
C SER A 83 -2.07 8.82 -12.32
N ARG A 84 -2.65 9.95 -11.90
CA ARG A 84 -2.85 11.14 -12.76
C ARG A 84 -1.56 11.93 -12.99
N ASN A 85 -0.63 11.87 -12.04
CA ASN A 85 0.64 12.61 -12.10
C ASN A 85 1.77 11.83 -12.80
N LYS A 86 1.43 10.72 -13.48
CA LYS A 86 2.33 10.09 -14.44
C LYS A 86 2.30 10.94 -15.72
N PRO A 87 3.36 11.69 -16.08
CA PRO A 87 3.43 12.21 -17.44
C PRO A 87 3.38 11.01 -18.38
N ASN A 88 2.53 11.08 -19.41
CA ASN A 88 2.56 10.14 -20.53
C ASN A 88 3.98 10.14 -21.09
N SER A 89 4.80 9.16 -20.72
CA SER A 89 5.89 8.69 -21.55
C SER A 89 5.28 7.66 -22.49
N ASP A 90 5.04 8.08 -23.75
CA ASP A 90 4.91 7.33 -25.01
C ASP A 90 4.89 5.79 -24.89
N SER A 91 3.97 5.01 -25.49
CA SER A 91 3.29 5.17 -26.79
C SER A 91 4.18 5.65 -27.94
N GLY A 92 5.19 4.86 -28.29
CA GLY A 92 5.80 4.81 -29.63
C GLY A 92 5.92 3.33 -30.02
N ALA A 93 5.09 2.83 -30.95
CA ALA A 93 5.30 2.83 -32.41
C ALA A 93 6.46 1.88 -32.80
N ALA A 94 6.34 0.92 -33.70
CA ALA A 94 5.35 0.58 -34.72
C ALA A 94 5.44 -0.92 -35.04
#